data_AF-A0A1Y2SIM6-F1
#
_entry.id   AF-A0A1Y2SIM6-F1
#
_cell.length_a   1.000
_cell.length_b   1.000
_cell.length_c   1.000
_cell.angle_alpha   90.00
_cell.angle_beta   90.00
_cell.angle_gamma   90.00
#
_symmetry.space_group_name_H-M   'P 1'
#
loop_
_entity.id
_entity.type
_entity.pdbx_description
1 polymer ?
#
loop_
_entity_poly.entity_id
_entity_poly.type
_entity_poly.pdbx_seq_one_letter_code
_entity_poly.pdbx_strand_id
1 'polypeptide(L)'
;MILLQNISQRRNGLILVLFVILGLASAYLYHSFYSREPAEIALVIGEPYEDMRQRSSAAIDPDIPGEIWFNVPKTDARLRFTDPKYGFVTPLARFFVVKFNNGIIENVRMSPQIEPLLYEDAIKIALDLQDQWRKAGWELTKGYLPLVNTPELHESLRRMKGGAFT
;
A
#
# COMPACT_ATOMS: atom_id res chain seq x y z
N MET A 1 -64.19 2.52 2.77
CA MET A 1 -63.15 1.54 2.37
C MET A 1 -62.05 2.13 1.47
N ILE A 2 -62.36 3.05 0.53
CA ILE A 2 -61.39 3.58 -0.45
C ILE A 2 -60.29 4.47 0.17
N LEU A 3 -60.60 5.24 1.23
CA LEU A 3 -59.60 6.11 1.89
C LEU A 3 -58.47 5.32 2.59
N LEU A 4 -58.81 4.19 3.22
CA LEU A 4 -57.86 3.35 3.94
C LEU A 4 -56.91 2.59 2.99
N GLN A 5 -57.40 2.18 1.82
CA GLN A 5 -56.58 1.55 0.77
C GLN A 5 -55.56 2.54 0.17
N ASN A 6 -55.94 3.80 -0.04
CA ASN A 6 -55.01 4.81 -0.54
C ASN A 6 -53.90 5.15 0.48
N ILE A 7 -54.21 5.14 1.77
CA ILE A 7 -53.23 5.38 2.84
C ILE A 7 -52.26 4.20 2.96
N SER A 8 -52.76 2.95 2.87
CA SER A 8 -51.89 1.77 2.93
C SER A 8 -50.98 1.65 1.70
N GLN A 9 -51.48 2.00 0.51
CA GLN A 9 -50.71 2.00 -0.73
C GLN A 9 -49.62 3.09 -0.72
N ARG A 10 -49.93 4.31 -0.25
CA ARG A 10 -48.93 5.37 -0.06
C ARG A 10 -47.88 5.00 0.99
N ARG A 11 -48.29 4.36 2.09
CA ARG A 11 -47.37 3.90 3.14
C ARG A 11 -46.42 2.82 2.63
N ASN A 12 -46.92 1.86 1.86
CA ASN A 12 -46.09 0.81 1.26
C ASN A 12 -45.12 1.37 0.20
N GLY A 13 -45.55 2.37 -0.58
CA GLY A 13 -44.67 3.09 -1.51
C GLY A 13 -43.55 3.84 -0.80
N LEU A 14 -43.87 4.54 0.30
CA LEU A 14 -42.87 5.23 1.13
C LEU A 14 -41.86 4.26 1.76
N ILE A 15 -42.33 3.10 2.23
CA ILE A 15 -41.45 2.04 2.76
C ILE A 15 -40.51 1.53 1.68
N LEU A 16 -41.00 1.30 0.46
CA LEU A 16 -40.17 0.84 -0.66
C LEU A 16 -39.11 1.88 -1.06
N VAL A 17 -39.50 3.16 -1.14
CA VAL A 17 -38.56 4.27 -1.40
C VAL A 17 -37.48 4.32 -0.31
N LEU A 18 -37.86 4.18 0.96
CA LEU A 18 -36.91 4.16 2.08
C LEU A 18 -35.90 3.00 1.94
N PHE A 19 -36.36 1.80 1.57
CA PHE A 19 -35.45 0.66 1.34
C PHE A 19 -34.50 0.88 0.17
N VAL A 20 -34.97 1.50 -0.92
CA VAL A 20 -34.10 1.86 -2.06
C VAL A 20 -33.04 2.86 -1.63
N ILE A 21 -33.42 3.90 -0.87
CA ILE A 21 -32.46 4.90 -0.36
C ILE A 21 -31.44 4.24 0.57
N LEU A 22 -31.88 3.39 1.50
CA LEU A 22 -30.99 2.64 2.39
C LEU A 22 -30.04 1.71 1.63
N GLY A 23 -30.54 1.02 0.60
CA GLY A 23 -29.73 0.16 -0.25
C GLY A 23 -28.65 0.94 -1.00
N LEU A 24 -29.01 2.07 -1.61
CA LEU A 24 -28.07 2.96 -2.30
C LEU A 24 -27.05 3.57 -1.35
N ALA A 25 -27.48 4.03 -0.17
CA ALA A 25 -26.58 4.56 0.85
C ALA A 25 -25.59 3.50 1.34
N SER A 26 -26.06 2.27 1.57
CA SER A 26 -25.21 1.15 2.00
C SER A 26 -24.20 0.77 0.92
N ALA A 27 -24.62 0.69 -0.35
CA ALA A 27 -23.73 0.42 -1.48
C ALA A 27 -22.69 1.53 -1.65
N TYR A 28 -23.10 2.80 -1.52
CA TYR A 28 -22.19 3.94 -1.58
C TYR A 28 -21.16 3.91 -0.46
N LEU A 29 -21.58 3.67 0.79
CA LEU A 29 -20.68 3.58 1.93
C LEU A 29 -19.72 2.39 1.76
N TYR A 30 -20.23 1.22 1.38
CA TYR A 30 -19.41 0.04 1.12
C TYR A 30 -18.33 0.34 0.06
N HIS A 31 -18.72 0.92 -1.07
CA HIS A 31 -17.77 1.32 -2.11
C HIS A 31 -16.76 2.37 -1.58
N SER A 32 -17.22 3.39 -0.85
CA SER A 32 -16.37 4.44 -0.30
C SER A 32 -15.35 3.95 0.73
N PHE A 33 -15.66 2.86 1.46
CA PHE A 33 -14.75 2.28 2.44
C PHE A 33 -13.84 1.20 1.84
N TYR A 34 -14.37 0.34 0.97
CA TYR A 34 -13.64 -0.83 0.45
C TYR A 34 -12.92 -0.58 -0.89
N SER A 35 -13.26 0.49 -1.62
CA SER A 35 -12.61 0.83 -2.88
C SER A 35 -11.59 1.96 -2.76
N ARG A 36 -11.21 2.37 -1.54
CA ARG A 36 -10.09 3.30 -1.36
C ARG A 36 -8.81 2.60 -1.78
N GLU A 37 -8.06 3.25 -2.66
CA GLU A 37 -6.70 2.84 -2.93
C GLU A 37 -5.91 2.81 -1.60
N PRO A 38 -4.96 1.86 -1.44
CA PRO A 38 -4.14 1.81 -0.25
C PRO A 38 -3.43 3.15 -0.05
N ALA A 39 -3.32 3.58 1.21
CA ALA A 39 -2.57 4.78 1.53
C ALA A 39 -1.13 4.65 0.98
N GLU A 40 -0.59 5.75 0.48
CA GLU A 40 0.66 5.76 -0.27
C GLU A 40 1.54 6.92 0.16
N ILE A 41 2.82 6.62 0.31
CA ILE A 41 3.89 7.61 0.36
C ILE A 41 4.55 7.63 -1.01
N ALA A 42 4.37 8.74 -1.73
CA ALA A 42 4.88 8.92 -3.08
C ALA A 42 6.11 9.83 -3.04
N LEU A 43 7.31 9.28 -3.22
CA LEU A 43 8.54 10.04 -3.00
C LEU A 43 9.68 9.75 -3.97
N VAL A 44 10.61 10.69 -4.04
CA VAL A 44 11.96 10.59 -4.59
C VAL A 44 12.95 10.91 -3.48
N ILE A 45 14.06 10.18 -3.39
CA ILE A 45 15.10 10.50 -2.40
C ILE A 45 15.79 11.80 -2.80
N GLY A 46 16.01 12.69 -1.84
CA GLY A 46 16.64 14.00 -2.05
C GLY A 46 15.67 15.14 -2.35
N GLU A 47 14.36 14.89 -2.42
CA GLU A 47 13.36 15.97 -2.54
C GLU A 47 12.99 16.58 -1.17
N PRO A 48 12.36 17.76 -1.14
CA PRO A 48 11.78 18.33 0.07
C PRO A 48 10.69 17.43 0.68
N TYR A 49 10.76 17.22 1.98
CA TYR A 49 9.83 16.41 2.76
C TYR A 49 8.39 16.89 2.62
N GLU A 50 8.17 18.20 2.64
CA GLU A 50 6.83 18.78 2.54
C GLU A 50 6.21 18.60 1.14
N ASP A 51 7.01 18.59 0.07
CA ASP A 51 6.51 18.31 -1.28
C ASP A 51 6.02 16.85 -1.38
N MET A 52 6.79 15.92 -0.83
CA MET A 52 6.39 14.52 -0.68
C MET A 52 5.11 14.38 0.16
N ARG A 53 5.04 15.08 1.30
CA ARG A 53 3.89 15.02 2.22
C ARG A 53 2.60 15.50 1.56
N GLN A 54 2.67 16.58 0.77
CA GLN A 54 1.52 17.12 0.04
C GLN A 54 1.06 16.22 -1.11
N ARG A 55 1.99 15.54 -1.78
CA ARG A 55 1.71 14.64 -2.90
C ARG A 55 1.20 13.26 -2.45
N SER A 56 1.59 12.83 -1.25
CA SER A 56 1.25 11.52 -0.69
C SER A 56 -0.19 11.48 -0.18
N SER A 57 -0.84 10.30 -0.29
CA SER A 57 -2.18 10.09 0.25
C SER A 57 -2.19 9.62 1.70
N ALA A 58 -1.07 9.03 2.16
CA ALA A 58 -0.92 8.62 3.55
C ALA A 58 -0.68 9.84 4.46
N ALA A 59 -1.48 9.95 5.52
CA ALA A 59 -1.25 10.97 6.54
C ALA A 59 0.08 10.71 7.25
N ILE A 60 0.94 11.71 7.30
CA ILE A 60 2.24 11.68 7.97
C ILE A 60 2.51 13.07 8.57
N ASP A 61 3.18 13.12 9.72
CA ASP A 61 3.44 14.38 10.44
C ASP A 61 4.35 15.32 9.59
N PRO A 62 4.26 16.65 9.78
CA PRO A 62 5.17 17.59 9.12
C PRO A 62 6.63 17.38 9.57
N ASP A 63 7.56 17.97 8.81
CA ASP A 63 8.95 18.01 9.25
C ASP A 63 9.18 18.89 10.50
N ILE A 64 10.33 18.71 11.13
CA ILE A 64 10.82 19.61 12.18
C ILE A 64 11.95 20.44 11.54
N PRO A 65 11.80 21.77 11.44
CA PRO A 65 12.78 22.61 10.76
C PRO A 65 14.18 22.49 11.36
N GLY A 66 15.18 22.23 10.51
CA GLY A 66 16.59 22.21 10.90
C GLY A 66 17.04 20.94 11.64
N GLU A 67 16.21 19.89 11.69
CA GLU A 67 16.50 18.66 12.42
C GLU A 67 16.75 17.46 11.51
N ILE A 68 17.53 16.51 12.03
CA ILE A 68 17.61 15.15 11.51
C ILE A 68 16.55 14.33 12.24
N TRP A 69 15.49 13.95 11.53
CA TRP A 69 14.37 13.25 12.15
C TRP A 69 13.77 12.21 11.21
N PHE A 70 12.74 11.52 11.68
CA PHE A 70 11.97 10.60 10.89
C PHE A 70 10.50 10.63 11.28
N ASN A 71 9.63 10.39 10.32
CA ASN A 71 8.20 10.23 10.55
C ASN A 71 7.73 8.89 10.00
N VAL A 72 6.61 8.42 10.57
CA VAL A 72 5.93 7.18 10.20
C VAL A 72 4.51 7.53 9.75
N PRO A 73 4.01 6.99 8.63
CA PRO A 73 2.61 7.16 8.24
C PRO A 73 1.66 6.68 9.35
N LYS A 74 0.52 7.37 9.51
CA LYS A 74 -0.47 7.06 10.56
C LYS A 74 -1.24 5.75 10.30
N THR A 75 -1.17 5.24 9.09
CA THR A 75 -1.77 3.99 8.65
C THR A 75 -0.75 3.17 7.89
N ASP A 76 -1.02 1.87 7.71
CA ASP A 76 -0.26 1.06 6.76
C ASP A 76 -0.23 1.77 5.39
N ALA A 77 0.95 1.83 4.78
CA ALA A 77 1.15 2.55 3.53
C ALA A 77 2.12 1.80 2.62
N ARG A 78 1.91 1.91 1.31
CA ARG A 78 2.88 1.45 0.31
C ARG A 78 3.81 2.58 -0.10
N LEU A 79 5.02 2.24 -0.52
CA LEU A 79 5.92 3.17 -1.18
C LEU A 79 5.57 3.20 -2.68
N ARG A 80 5.36 4.39 -3.22
CA ARG A 80 5.52 4.66 -4.65
C ARG A 80 6.79 5.47 -4.83
N PHE A 81 7.85 4.83 -5.28
CA PHE A 81 9.09 5.52 -5.62
C PHE A 81 8.87 6.21 -6.97
N THR A 82 8.76 7.53 -6.98
CA THR A 82 8.37 8.33 -8.15
C THR A 82 9.55 8.86 -8.95
N ASP A 83 10.71 8.21 -8.86
CA ASP A 83 11.85 8.58 -9.69
C ASP A 83 11.48 8.45 -11.18
N PRO A 84 11.75 9.46 -12.04
CA PRO A 84 11.34 9.44 -13.44
C PRO A 84 11.89 8.27 -14.25
N LYS A 85 13.04 7.72 -13.85
CA LYS A 85 13.70 6.60 -14.52
C LYS A 85 13.53 5.31 -13.73
N TYR A 86 13.80 5.37 -12.44
CA TYR A 86 13.98 4.22 -11.55
C TYR A 86 12.76 3.87 -10.70
N GLY A 87 11.60 4.48 -10.97
CA GLY A 87 10.40 4.33 -10.15
C GLY A 87 9.85 2.90 -10.04
N PHE A 88 9.19 2.61 -8.92
CA PHE A 88 8.51 1.33 -8.64
C PHE A 88 7.49 1.49 -7.50
N VAL A 89 6.63 0.48 -7.31
CA VAL A 89 5.63 0.44 -6.23
C VAL A 89 5.82 -0.80 -5.38
N THR A 90 5.81 -0.64 -4.07
CA THR A 90 5.90 -1.76 -3.12
C THR A 90 4.52 -2.29 -2.73
N PRO A 91 4.45 -3.48 -2.13
CA PRO A 91 3.29 -3.87 -1.33
C PRO A 91 3.05 -2.92 -0.15
N LEU A 92 1.88 -3.06 0.45
CA LEU A 92 1.51 -2.36 1.69
C LEU A 92 2.45 -2.75 2.84
N ALA A 93 2.92 -1.76 3.59
CA ALA A 93 3.82 -1.94 4.72
C ALA A 93 3.22 -1.38 5.99
N ARG A 94 3.24 -2.19 7.06
CA ARG A 94 2.87 -1.74 8.41
C ARG A 94 3.99 -0.96 9.08
N PHE A 95 5.25 -1.33 8.82
CA PHE A 95 6.40 -0.56 9.25
C PHE A 95 6.95 0.22 8.06
N PHE A 96 6.85 1.54 8.12
CA PHE A 96 7.34 2.46 7.09
C PHE A 96 7.83 3.73 7.76
N VAL A 97 9.14 3.99 7.67
CA VAL A 97 9.80 5.19 8.16
C VAL A 97 10.35 6.00 6.97
N VAL A 98 10.07 7.29 6.96
CA VAL A 98 10.72 8.27 6.07
C VAL A 98 11.68 9.09 6.91
N LYS A 99 12.98 9.01 6.63
CA LYS A 99 14.01 9.81 7.30
C LYS A 99 14.38 11.03 6.47
N PHE A 100 14.50 12.16 7.13
CA PHE A 100 14.89 13.43 6.53
C PHE A 100 15.91 14.16 7.38
N ASN A 101 16.62 15.08 6.75
CA ASN A 101 17.62 15.95 7.36
C ASN A 101 17.43 17.35 6.81
N ASN A 102 17.16 18.31 7.69
CA ASN A 102 16.84 19.69 7.31
C ASN A 102 15.75 19.75 6.24
N GLY A 103 14.69 18.96 6.42
CA GLY A 103 13.56 18.89 5.49
C GLY A 103 13.85 18.19 4.16
N ILE A 104 15.02 17.56 3.96
CA ILE A 104 15.34 16.81 2.73
C ILE A 104 15.30 15.31 3.01
N ILE A 105 14.61 14.54 2.17
CA ILE A 105 14.48 13.09 2.33
C ILE A 105 15.83 12.41 2.06
N GLU A 106 16.33 11.64 3.03
CA GLU A 106 17.60 10.91 2.89
C GLU A 106 17.42 9.43 2.57
N ASN A 107 16.45 8.77 3.23
CA ASN A 107 16.19 7.35 3.03
C ASN A 107 14.82 6.94 3.54
N VAL A 108 14.42 5.76 3.10
CA VAL A 108 13.26 5.04 3.57
C VAL A 108 13.72 3.75 4.25
N ARG A 109 13.09 3.43 5.38
CA ARG A 109 13.18 2.10 5.98
C ARG A 109 11.79 1.51 6.05
N MET A 110 11.62 0.31 5.52
CA MET A 110 10.32 -0.34 5.55
C MET A 110 10.43 -1.85 5.77
N SER A 111 9.36 -2.42 6.31
CA SER A 111 9.11 -3.86 6.33
C SER A 111 7.77 -4.08 5.63
N PRO A 112 7.80 -4.40 4.31
CA PRO A 112 6.60 -4.59 3.51
C PRO A 112 5.94 -5.92 3.88
N GLN A 113 5.21 -5.93 5.00
CA GLN A 113 4.44 -7.09 5.44
C GLN A 113 3.37 -6.70 6.46
N ILE A 114 2.10 -6.74 6.05
CA ILE A 114 0.95 -6.59 6.95
C ILE A 114 0.56 -7.93 7.60
N GLU A 115 0.81 -9.05 6.92
CA GLU A 115 0.53 -10.41 7.40
C GLU A 115 1.58 -11.44 6.95
N PRO A 116 1.76 -12.55 7.68
CA PRO A 116 2.56 -13.67 7.22
C PRO A 116 2.09 -14.19 5.86
N LEU A 117 2.99 -14.27 4.88
CA LEU A 117 2.67 -14.80 3.56
C LEU A 117 3.15 -16.25 3.44
N LEU A 118 2.38 -17.06 2.71
CA LEU A 118 2.86 -18.34 2.21
C LEU A 118 4.01 -18.09 1.21
N TYR A 119 4.92 -19.06 1.08
CA TYR A 119 6.07 -18.95 0.18
C TYR A 119 5.64 -18.58 -1.25
N GLU A 120 4.62 -19.25 -1.78
CA GLU A 120 4.13 -19.01 -3.14
C GLU A 120 3.61 -17.59 -3.37
N ASP A 121 3.14 -16.89 -2.34
CA ASP A 121 2.69 -15.51 -2.46
C ASP A 121 3.83 -14.51 -2.25
N ALA A 122 4.74 -14.82 -1.31
CA ALA A 122 5.94 -14.03 -1.09
C ALA A 122 6.86 -14.01 -2.33
N ILE A 123 7.06 -15.16 -2.99
CA ILE A 123 7.93 -15.25 -4.17
C ILE A 123 7.36 -14.48 -5.36
N LYS A 124 6.03 -14.45 -5.53
CA LYS A 124 5.37 -13.63 -6.56
C LYS A 124 5.65 -12.14 -6.36
N ILE A 125 5.55 -11.65 -5.13
CA ILE A 125 5.85 -10.25 -4.79
C ILE A 125 7.32 -9.92 -5.10
N ALA A 126 8.26 -10.79 -4.71
CA ALA A 126 9.67 -10.57 -4.97
C ALA A 126 9.99 -10.52 -6.46
N LEU A 127 9.39 -11.42 -7.25
CA LEU A 127 9.54 -11.45 -8.70
C LEU A 127 8.91 -10.22 -9.38
N ASP A 128 7.74 -9.78 -8.91
CA ASP A 128 7.09 -8.57 -9.42
C ASP A 128 7.96 -7.32 -9.19
N LEU A 129 8.52 -7.16 -7.98
CA LEU A 129 9.45 -6.08 -7.68
C LEU A 129 10.70 -6.14 -8.57
N GLN A 130 11.29 -7.33 -8.73
CA GLN A 130 12.43 -7.51 -9.64
C GLN A 130 12.09 -7.09 -11.07
N ASP A 131 10.91 -7.46 -11.57
CA ASP A 131 10.48 -7.11 -12.92
C ASP A 131 10.22 -5.62 -13.08
N GLN A 132 9.61 -4.97 -12.08
CA GLN A 132 9.46 -3.51 -12.04
C GLN A 132 10.83 -2.82 -12.12
N TRP A 133 11.76 -3.25 -11.27
CA TRP A 133 13.10 -2.67 -11.22
C TRP A 133 13.84 -2.84 -12.55
N ARG A 134 13.84 -4.04 -13.13
CA ARG A 134 14.51 -4.27 -14.42
C ARG A 134 13.91 -3.42 -15.54
N LYS A 135 12.59 -3.28 -15.59
CA LYS A 135 11.91 -2.40 -16.57
C LYS A 135 12.27 -0.93 -16.38
N ALA A 136 12.46 -0.50 -15.13
CA ALA A 136 12.91 0.85 -14.77
C ALA A 136 14.44 1.05 -14.92
N GLY A 137 15.15 0.08 -15.50
CA GLY A 137 16.58 0.20 -15.80
C GLY A 137 17.51 -0.03 -14.61
N TRP A 138 17.01 -0.64 -13.53
CA TRP A 138 17.87 -1.18 -12.49
C TRP A 138 18.62 -2.40 -13.02
N GLU A 139 19.91 -2.47 -12.69
CA GLU A 139 20.77 -3.59 -13.04
C GLU A 139 21.19 -4.36 -11.79
N LEU A 140 21.34 -5.67 -11.96
CA LEU A 140 21.89 -6.50 -10.90
C LEU A 140 23.34 -6.13 -10.65
N THR A 141 23.72 -6.05 -9.37
CA THR A 141 25.13 -5.98 -8.99
C THR A 141 25.89 -7.15 -9.60
N LYS A 142 27.09 -6.88 -10.12
CA LYS A 142 27.94 -7.91 -10.74
C LYS A 142 28.10 -9.12 -9.82
N GLY A 143 27.87 -10.31 -10.36
CA GLY A 143 27.96 -11.58 -9.64
C GLY A 143 26.63 -12.09 -9.06
N TYR A 144 25.55 -11.30 -9.12
CA TYR A 144 24.22 -11.74 -8.74
C TYR A 144 23.43 -12.22 -9.96
N LEU A 145 22.63 -13.26 -9.76
CA LEU A 145 21.69 -13.78 -10.75
C LEU A 145 20.27 -13.29 -10.45
N PRO A 146 19.42 -13.09 -11.47
CA PRO A 146 18.01 -12.84 -11.25
C PRO A 146 17.39 -13.96 -10.42
N LEU A 147 16.48 -13.60 -9.52
CA LEU A 147 15.63 -14.54 -8.83
C LEU A 147 14.74 -15.25 -9.86
N VAL A 148 14.68 -16.58 -9.78
CA VAL A 148 13.82 -17.44 -10.61
C VAL A 148 13.11 -18.41 -9.69
N ASN A 149 11.77 -18.48 -9.76
CA ASN A 149 11.00 -19.41 -8.94
C ASN A 149 11.08 -20.83 -9.52
N THR A 150 12.13 -21.57 -9.13
CA THR A 150 12.31 -22.97 -9.52
C THR A 150 12.11 -23.91 -8.33
N PRO A 151 11.78 -25.20 -8.57
CA PRO A 151 11.73 -26.20 -7.51
C PRO A 151 13.04 -26.31 -6.71
N GLU A 152 14.19 -26.13 -7.36
CA GLU A 152 15.51 -26.18 -6.73
C GLU A 152 15.70 -25.02 -5.74
N LEU A 153 15.25 -23.81 -6.09
CA LEU A 153 15.25 -22.66 -5.19
C LEU A 153 14.39 -22.95 -3.95
N HIS A 154 13.19 -23.49 -4.16
CA HIS A 154 12.28 -23.82 -3.06
C HIS A 154 12.90 -24.85 -2.11
N GLU A 155 13.49 -25.91 -2.65
CA GLU A 155 14.19 -26.92 -1.85
C GLU A 155 15.42 -26.37 -1.12
N SER A 156 16.14 -25.43 -1.72
CA SER A 156 17.26 -24.73 -1.06
C SER A 156 16.78 -23.90 0.14
N LEU A 157 15.73 -23.09 -0.04
CA LEU A 157 15.14 -22.28 1.03
C LEU A 157 14.61 -23.15 2.18
N ARG A 158 13.99 -24.28 1.85
CA ARG A 158 13.50 -25.25 2.84
C ARG A 158 14.63 -25.87 3.65
N ARG A 159 15.77 -26.19 3.01
CA ARG A 159 16.97 -26.73 3.67
C ARG A 159 17.65 -25.70 4.58
N MET A 160 17.71 -24.44 4.17
CA MET A 160 18.29 -23.36 4.99
C MET A 160 17.50 -23.11 6.29
N LYS A 161 16.21 -23.46 6.34
CA LYS A 161 15.33 -23.31 7.50
C LYS A 161 15.77 -24.13 8.74
N GLY A 162 16.79 -24.98 8.63
CA GLY A 162 17.38 -25.75 9.73
C GLY A 162 18.74 -25.29 10.26
N GLY A 163 19.34 -24.23 9.71
CA GLY A 163 20.76 -23.88 9.98
C GLY A 163 21.03 -22.56 10.70
N ALA A 164 20.02 -21.75 11.03
CA ALA A 164 20.22 -20.39 11.52
C ALA A 164 19.76 -20.21 12.97
N PHE A 165 20.30 -21.01 13.90
CA PHE A 165 20.47 -20.70 15.33
C PHE A 165 21.49 -21.67 15.94
N THR A 166 22.77 -21.50 15.61
CA THR A 166 23.93 -21.88 16.45
C THR A 166 25.03 -20.86 16.23
#